data_AF-A0A1F3Q144-F1
#
_entry.id   AF-A0A1F3Q144-F1
#
_cell.length_a   1.000
_cell.length_b   1.000
_cell.length_c   1.000
_cell.angle_alpha   90.00
_cell.angle_beta   90.00
_cell.angle_gamma   90.00
#
_symmetry.space_group_name_H-M   'P 1'
#
loop_
_entity.id
_entity.type
_entity.pdbx_description
1 polymer ?
#
loop_
_entity_poly.entity_id
_entity_poly.type
_entity_poly.pdbx_seq_one_letter_code
_entity_poly.pdbx_strand_id
1 'polypeptide(L)'
;MDGDGNVDFILGNHGLNSRFKASEKKPVTMYMNDFDLNGTIEQIICTYNGDKSYPLAMKDDMVKQIPSLKQKFMKFDDYKEATIEDIFSPDVLQRSVKLYARIMESCVMINTGRGSFHLAPLPLEAQYSPVYAIAADDFDHDGICDILIGGNQYRGKPETGIYDASYGLFLKGNAGGTWLSVSPGISGFCIKGEIRDLKIFNIKGSRIITVARNNDNLQFYKY
;
A
#
# COMPACT_ATOMS: atom_id res chain seq x y z
N MET A 1 -17.59 -13.86 -1.56
CA MET A 1 -16.89 -13.50 -2.83
C MET A 1 -16.72 -14.70 -3.73
N ASP A 2 -16.51 -15.87 -3.15
CA ASP A 2 -16.62 -17.19 -3.76
C ASP A 2 -18.07 -17.75 -3.80
N GLY A 3 -18.99 -17.10 -3.09
CA GLY A 3 -20.43 -17.44 -3.12
C GLY A 3 -20.84 -18.46 -2.05
N ASP A 4 -19.99 -18.73 -1.07
CA ASP A 4 -20.25 -19.73 -0.02
C ASP A 4 -21.09 -19.18 1.17
N GLY A 5 -21.35 -17.87 1.18
CA GLY A 5 -22.13 -17.18 2.22
C GLY A 5 -21.30 -16.69 3.42
N ASN A 6 -20.00 -16.96 3.46
CA ASN A 6 -19.08 -16.43 4.46
C ASN A 6 -18.62 -15.02 4.09
N VAL A 7 -18.20 -14.26 5.12
CA VAL A 7 -17.65 -12.91 4.93
C VAL A 7 -16.18 -12.99 4.55
N ASP A 8 -15.87 -12.48 3.37
CA ASP A 8 -14.51 -12.28 2.84
C ASP A 8 -14.11 -10.80 2.92
N PHE A 9 -12.80 -10.52 2.79
CA PHE A 9 -12.28 -9.16 2.82
C PHE A 9 -11.38 -8.87 1.61
N ILE A 10 -11.58 -7.72 0.96
CA ILE A 10 -10.62 -7.20 -0.02
C ILE A 10 -9.68 -6.26 0.73
N LEU A 11 -8.39 -6.54 0.63
CA LEU A 11 -7.34 -5.84 1.35
C LEU A 11 -6.48 -5.07 0.35
N GLY A 12 -6.72 -3.76 0.24
CA GLY A 12 -5.86 -2.85 -0.49
C GLY A 12 -4.56 -2.60 0.27
N ASN A 13 -3.43 -2.62 -0.43
CA ASN A 13 -2.11 -2.45 0.17
C ASN A 13 -1.22 -1.57 -0.72
N HIS A 14 0.06 -1.37 -0.34
CA HIS A 14 1.00 -0.47 -1.02
C HIS A 14 1.39 -0.93 -2.44
N GLY A 15 1.30 -2.23 -2.72
CA GLY A 15 1.64 -2.82 -4.00
C GLY A 15 3.12 -3.18 -4.14
N LEU A 16 3.39 -4.03 -5.12
CA LEU A 16 4.72 -4.55 -5.43
C LEU A 16 5.56 -3.60 -6.28
N ASN A 17 4.95 -2.67 -7.00
CA ASN A 17 5.66 -1.65 -7.77
C ASN A 17 6.10 -0.48 -6.87
N SER A 18 6.94 -0.80 -5.89
CA SER A 18 7.48 0.18 -4.95
C SER A 18 8.88 -0.19 -4.50
N ARG A 19 9.55 0.78 -3.87
CA ARG A 19 10.82 0.55 -3.16
C ARG A 19 10.68 -0.30 -1.90
N PHE A 20 9.46 -0.45 -1.38
CA PHE A 20 9.19 -1.28 -0.21
C PHE A 20 9.06 -2.72 -0.67
N LYS A 21 10.09 -3.53 -0.37
CA LYS A 21 10.09 -4.97 -0.64
C LYS A 21 10.06 -5.69 0.70
N ALA A 22 8.95 -6.37 0.96
CA ALA A 22 8.73 -7.11 2.19
C ALA A 22 8.54 -8.60 1.91
N SER A 23 8.92 -9.41 2.88
CA SER A 23 8.57 -10.82 3.00
C SER A 23 8.60 -11.21 4.47
N GLU A 24 8.13 -12.41 4.79
CA GLU A 24 8.23 -12.98 6.15
C GLU A 24 9.67 -12.97 6.70
N LYS A 25 10.65 -13.28 5.85
CA LYS A 25 12.08 -13.35 6.23
C LYS A 25 12.79 -12.00 6.18
N LYS A 26 12.35 -11.10 5.30
CA LYS A 26 12.94 -9.77 5.07
C LYS A 26 11.83 -8.72 5.10
N PRO A 27 11.30 -8.37 6.28
CA PRO A 27 10.21 -7.41 6.41
C PRO A 27 10.69 -5.97 6.19
N VAL A 28 9.78 -5.11 5.75
CA VAL A 28 9.94 -3.66 5.94
C VAL A 28 9.67 -3.37 7.41
N THR A 29 10.60 -2.68 8.07
CA THR A 29 10.54 -2.45 9.52
C THR A 29 10.48 -0.96 9.79
N MET A 30 9.58 -0.53 10.67
CA MET A 30 9.54 0.84 11.17
C MET A 30 9.96 0.84 12.64
N TYR A 31 10.96 1.66 12.95
CA TYR A 31 11.40 1.98 14.31
C TYR A 31 10.80 3.32 14.71
N MET A 32 10.11 3.35 15.85
CA MET A 32 9.56 4.57 16.43
C MET A 32 10.18 4.80 17.80
N ASN A 33 10.79 5.97 17.99
CA ASN A 33 11.38 6.38 19.25
C ASN A 33 11.62 7.89 19.25
N ASP A 34 11.90 8.44 20.43
CA ASP A 34 12.54 9.76 20.58
C ASP A 34 14.05 9.55 20.61
N PHE A 35 14.69 9.61 19.44
CA PHE A 35 16.07 9.15 19.28
C PHE A 35 17.12 10.15 19.81
N ASP A 36 16.78 11.44 19.89
CA ASP A 36 17.64 12.49 20.45
C ASP A 36 17.14 13.07 21.79
N LEU A 37 16.06 12.51 22.35
CA LEU A 37 15.48 12.87 23.64
C LEU A 37 14.95 14.31 23.67
N ASN A 38 14.39 14.77 22.55
CA ASN A 38 13.83 16.11 22.39
C ASN A 38 12.32 16.18 22.71
N GLY A 39 11.67 15.04 22.97
CA GLY A 39 10.24 14.91 23.25
C GLY A 39 9.36 14.63 22.02
N THR A 40 9.95 14.57 20.82
CA THR A 40 9.28 14.21 19.56
C THR A 40 9.55 12.76 19.24
N ILE A 41 8.60 12.08 18.59
CA ILE A 41 8.80 10.71 18.12
C ILE A 41 9.19 10.76 16.64
N GLU A 42 10.38 10.25 16.32
CA GLU A 42 10.79 10.02 14.94
C GLU A 42 10.42 8.60 14.47
N GLN A 43 10.20 8.49 13.16
CA GLN A 43 9.89 7.23 12.50
C GLN A 43 10.99 6.93 11.48
N ILE A 44 11.68 5.79 11.65
CA ILE A 44 12.73 5.36 10.74
C ILE A 44 12.30 4.05 10.09
N ILE A 45 12.05 4.10 8.79
CA ILE A 45 11.67 2.93 8.00
C ILE A 45 12.91 2.33 7.37
N CYS A 46 13.10 1.03 7.56
CA CYS A 46 14.19 0.25 6.99
C CYS A 46 13.68 -0.81 6.03
N THR A 47 14.41 -1.03 4.93
CA THR A 47 14.14 -2.07 3.94
C THR A 47 15.40 -2.86 3.64
N TYR A 48 15.22 -4.12 3.24
CA TYR A 48 16.35 -4.96 2.87
C TYR A 48 16.91 -4.59 1.49
N ASN A 49 18.23 -4.55 1.40
CA ASN A 49 19.00 -4.57 0.16
C ASN A 49 20.03 -5.70 0.26
N GLY A 50 19.88 -6.73 -0.56
CA GLY A 50 20.59 -8.00 -0.34
C GLY A 50 20.18 -8.61 1.00
N ASP A 51 21.14 -8.85 1.89
CA ASP A 51 20.93 -9.50 3.18
C ASP A 51 20.89 -8.54 4.38
N LYS A 52 21.12 -7.25 4.15
CA LYS A 52 21.13 -6.21 5.18
C LYS A 52 19.93 -5.29 5.06
N SER A 53 19.47 -4.75 6.18
CA SER A 53 18.38 -3.79 6.27
C SER A 53 18.94 -2.40 6.51
N TYR A 54 18.56 -1.45 5.66
CA TYR A 54 19.06 -0.08 5.68
C TYR A 54 17.90 0.89 5.86
N PRO A 55 18.10 2.01 6.57
CA PRO A 55 17.13 3.10 6.57
C PRO A 55 16.89 3.61 5.16
N LEU A 56 15.63 3.81 4.81
CA LEU A 56 15.25 4.35 3.50
C LEU A 56 15.50 5.85 3.41
N ALA A 57 15.44 6.55 4.53
CA ALA A 57 15.70 7.98 4.61
C ALA A 57 17.14 8.30 4.22
N MET A 58 17.31 9.37 3.43
CA MET A 58 18.64 9.86 3.06
C MET A 58 19.37 10.49 4.26
N LYS A 59 20.70 10.56 4.18
CA LYS A 59 21.55 11.16 5.24
C LYS A 59 21.06 12.53 5.69
N ASP A 60 20.80 13.41 4.73
CA ASP A 60 20.41 14.80 5.03
C ASP A 60 19.04 14.88 5.70
N ASP A 61 18.10 14.02 5.31
CA ASP A 61 16.80 13.89 5.95
C ASP A 61 16.94 13.37 7.39
N MET A 62 17.78 12.36 7.61
CA MET A 62 18.06 11.83 8.94
C MET A 62 18.70 12.88 9.84
N VAL A 63 19.70 13.62 9.35
CA VAL A 63 20.36 14.69 10.13
C VAL A 63 19.42 15.86 10.38
N LYS A 64 18.51 16.17 9.45
CA LYS A 64 17.50 17.21 9.63
C LYS A 64 16.50 16.86 10.73
N GLN A 65 16.11 15.59 10.84
CA GLN A 65 15.22 15.11 11.89
C GLN A 65 15.95 14.91 13.22
N ILE A 66 17.20 14.43 13.19
CA ILE A 66 18.00 14.08 14.37
C ILE A 66 19.36 14.79 14.26
N PRO A 67 19.47 16.08 14.64
CA PRO A 67 20.66 16.90 14.43
C PRO A 67 21.94 16.35 15.06
N SER A 68 21.84 15.57 16.14
CA SER A 68 22.97 14.92 16.81
C SER A 68 23.74 13.96 15.88
N LEU A 69 23.09 13.41 14.85
CA LEU A 69 23.73 12.54 13.85
C LEU A 69 24.71 13.27 12.93
N LYS A 70 24.69 14.61 12.88
CA LYS A 70 25.56 15.40 12.00
C LYS A 70 27.05 15.15 12.26
N GLN A 71 27.43 15.00 13.53
CA GLN A 71 28.82 14.75 13.91
C GLN A 71 29.28 13.34 13.52
N LYS A 72 28.33 12.38 13.50
CA LYS A 72 28.60 10.97 13.15
C LYS A 72 28.67 10.75 11.64
N PHE A 73 27.83 11.44 10.86
CA PHE A 73 27.73 11.28 9.41
C PHE A 73 28.04 12.59 8.68
N MET A 74 29.32 13.00 8.71
CA MET A 74 29.76 14.21 8.01
C MET A 74 29.67 14.03 6.50
N LYS A 75 30.15 12.90 5.97
CA LYS A 75 30.16 12.58 4.53
C LYS A 75 29.05 11.58 4.19
N PHE A 76 28.63 11.56 2.91
CA PHE A 76 27.70 10.54 2.41
C PHE A 76 28.28 9.14 2.46
N ASP A 77 29.60 9.01 2.26
CA ASP A 77 30.30 7.73 2.38
C ASP A 77 30.20 7.12 3.78
N ASP A 78 30.06 7.95 4.82
CA ASP A 78 29.91 7.49 6.21
C ASP A 78 28.51 6.87 6.46
N TYR A 79 27.51 7.24 5.64
CA TYR A 79 26.11 6.84 5.82
C TYR A 79 25.67 5.72 4.86
N LYS A 80 26.27 5.63 3.66
CA LYS A 80 25.75 4.78 2.56
C LYS A 80 25.59 3.30 2.91
N GLU A 81 26.41 2.77 3.83
CA GLU A 81 26.36 1.39 4.31
C GLU A 81 25.89 1.26 5.77
N ALA A 82 25.43 2.35 6.39
CA ALA A 82 25.04 2.34 7.80
C ALA A 82 23.67 1.67 7.98
N THR A 83 23.61 0.60 8.78
CA THR A 83 22.33 0.02 9.20
C THR A 83 21.78 0.77 10.42
N ILE A 84 20.56 0.45 10.85
CA ILE A 84 19.97 1.09 12.03
C ILE A 84 20.78 0.79 13.31
N GLU A 85 21.42 -0.38 13.38
CA GLU A 85 22.32 -0.82 14.45
C GLU A 85 23.67 -0.09 14.41
N ASP A 86 24.13 0.33 13.23
CA ASP A 86 25.31 1.20 13.13
C ASP A 86 25.00 2.64 13.55
N ILE A 87 23.74 3.08 13.37
CA ILE A 87 23.30 4.44 13.69
C ILE A 87 23.03 4.61 15.19
N PHE A 88 22.33 3.68 15.83
CA PHE A 88 21.92 3.78 17.24
C PHE A 88 22.40 2.60 18.08
N SER A 89 22.64 2.85 19.37
CA SER A 89 23.06 1.79 20.30
C SER A 89 21.95 0.76 20.53
N PRO A 90 22.31 -0.48 20.92
CA PRO A 90 21.33 -1.51 21.25
C PRO A 90 20.29 -1.06 22.30
N ASP A 91 20.70 -0.28 23.31
CA ASP A 91 19.80 0.24 24.35
C ASP A 91 18.71 1.16 23.78
N VAL A 92 19.06 2.00 22.79
CA VAL A 92 18.10 2.90 22.12
C VAL A 92 17.14 2.09 21.27
N LEU A 93 17.64 1.11 20.52
CA LEU A 93 16.83 0.25 19.67
C LEU A 93 15.91 -0.70 20.45
N GLN A 94 16.30 -1.10 21.67
CA GLN A 94 15.47 -1.92 22.55
C GLN A 94 14.28 -1.13 23.12
N ARG A 95 14.43 0.18 23.30
CA ARG A 95 13.34 1.08 23.74
C ARG A 95 12.41 1.51 22.61
N SER A 96 12.80 1.27 21.37
CA SER A 96 12.01 1.64 20.19
C SER A 96 10.82 0.70 20.02
N VAL A 97 9.65 1.25 19.65
CA VAL A 97 8.55 0.45 19.13
C VAL A 97 8.91 -0.02 17.72
N LYS A 98 8.79 -1.31 17.46
CA LYS A 98 9.10 -1.93 16.16
C LYS A 98 7.83 -2.44 15.51
N LEU A 99 7.53 -1.93 14.32
CA LEU A 99 6.42 -2.37 13.49
C LEU A 99 6.96 -3.06 12.24
N TYR A 100 6.25 -4.09 11.76
CA TYR A 100 6.68 -4.92 10.65
C TYR A 100 5.60 -5.00 9.58
N ALA A 101 5.96 -4.70 8.34
CA ALA A 101 5.19 -5.06 7.16
C ALA A 101 5.88 -6.25 6.46
N ARG A 102 5.12 -7.33 6.25
CA ARG A 102 5.61 -8.59 5.65
C ARG A 102 5.00 -8.85 4.27
N ILE A 103 3.85 -8.26 4.01
CA ILE A 103 3.09 -8.37 2.76
C ILE A 103 2.83 -6.94 2.27
N MET A 104 3.25 -6.66 1.04
CA MET A 104 2.92 -5.39 0.35
C MET A 104 1.82 -5.59 -0.70
N GLU A 105 1.46 -6.83 -1.01
CA GLU A 105 0.46 -7.17 -2.01
C GLU A 105 -0.94 -6.79 -1.53
N SER A 106 -1.75 -6.29 -2.48
CA SER A 106 -3.20 -6.23 -2.33
C SER A 106 -3.76 -7.63 -2.56
N CYS A 107 -4.64 -8.08 -1.66
CA CYS A 107 -5.11 -9.47 -1.61
C CYS A 107 -6.61 -9.52 -1.34
N VAL A 108 -7.21 -10.68 -1.60
CA VAL A 108 -8.49 -11.07 -1.00
C VAL A 108 -8.22 -12.09 0.10
N MET A 109 -8.78 -11.84 1.27
CA MET A 109 -8.75 -12.74 2.41
C MET A 109 -10.05 -13.53 2.41
N ILE A 110 -9.97 -14.75 1.87
CA ILE A 110 -11.09 -15.66 1.66
C ILE A 110 -11.32 -16.48 2.93
N ASN A 111 -12.54 -16.50 3.44
CA ASN A 111 -12.92 -17.22 4.64
C ASN A 111 -13.12 -18.70 4.33
N THR A 112 -12.28 -19.56 4.89
CA THR A 112 -12.35 -21.02 4.68
C THR A 112 -13.21 -21.73 5.74
N GLY A 113 -13.95 -20.96 6.54
CA GLY A 113 -14.81 -21.43 7.61
C GLY A 113 -14.14 -21.41 8.99
N ARG A 114 -14.97 -21.40 10.04
CA ARG A 114 -14.54 -21.44 11.47
C ARG A 114 -13.50 -20.35 11.84
N GLY A 115 -13.56 -19.19 11.19
CA GLY A 115 -12.64 -18.08 11.42
C GLY A 115 -11.24 -18.28 10.82
N SER A 116 -11.06 -19.27 9.94
CA SER A 116 -9.82 -19.46 9.18
C SER A 116 -9.88 -18.70 7.86
N PHE A 117 -8.73 -18.19 7.42
CA PHE A 117 -8.65 -17.39 6.19
C PHE A 117 -7.49 -17.83 5.31
N HIS A 118 -7.71 -17.79 4.00
CA HIS A 118 -6.69 -17.92 2.97
C HIS A 118 -6.46 -16.56 2.30
N LEU A 119 -5.22 -16.12 2.22
CA LEU A 119 -4.85 -14.91 1.49
C LEU A 119 -4.53 -15.28 0.04
N ALA A 120 -5.36 -14.78 -0.88
CA ALA A 120 -5.16 -14.89 -2.31
C ALA A 120 -4.71 -13.52 -2.87
N PRO A 121 -3.54 -13.41 -3.50
CA PRO A 121 -3.10 -12.15 -4.09
C PRO A 121 -4.00 -11.75 -5.26
N LEU A 122 -4.29 -10.46 -5.38
CA LEU A 122 -4.92 -9.90 -6.58
C LEU A 122 -3.92 -9.91 -7.76
N PRO A 123 -4.38 -9.86 -9.01
CA PRO A 123 -3.52 -9.82 -10.20
C PRO A 123 -2.42 -8.76 -10.15
N LEU A 124 -1.38 -8.95 -10.97
CA LEU A 124 -0.20 -8.09 -11.00
C LEU A 124 -0.56 -6.60 -11.19
N GLU A 125 -1.58 -6.31 -11.98
CA GLU A 125 -2.10 -4.98 -12.27
C GLU A 125 -2.60 -4.26 -11.01
N ALA A 126 -3.14 -5.01 -10.03
CA ALA A 126 -3.55 -4.47 -8.74
C ALA A 126 -2.36 -4.10 -7.84
N GLN A 127 -1.14 -4.48 -8.23
CA GLN A 127 0.10 -4.26 -7.47
C GLN A 127 0.92 -3.09 -8.01
N TYR A 128 0.46 -2.41 -9.07
CA TYR A 128 1.21 -1.32 -9.72
C TYR A 128 1.27 -0.02 -8.90
N SER A 129 0.38 0.16 -7.93
CA SER A 129 0.32 1.35 -7.08
C SER A 129 -0.39 1.00 -5.77
N PRO A 130 -0.21 1.79 -4.69
CA PRO A 130 -1.01 1.68 -3.49
C PRO A 130 -2.50 1.75 -3.81
N VAL A 131 -3.28 0.87 -3.18
CA VAL A 131 -4.74 0.83 -3.26
C VAL A 131 -5.31 1.52 -2.02
N TYR A 132 -6.10 2.58 -2.25
CA TYR A 132 -6.75 3.36 -1.20
C TYR A 132 -8.26 3.30 -1.25
N ALA A 133 -8.84 2.89 -2.38
CA ALA A 133 -10.27 2.84 -2.60
C ALA A 133 -10.66 1.51 -3.22
N ILE A 134 -11.75 0.92 -2.72
CA ILE A 134 -12.26 -0.37 -3.16
C ILE A 134 -13.79 -0.27 -3.19
N ALA A 135 -14.40 -0.76 -4.27
CA ALA A 135 -15.81 -1.05 -4.35
C ALA A 135 -16.01 -2.44 -4.93
N ALA A 136 -16.98 -3.18 -4.42
CA ALA A 136 -17.29 -4.53 -4.87
C ALA A 136 -18.79 -4.64 -5.13
N ASP A 137 -19.15 -5.16 -6.29
CA ASP A 137 -20.52 -5.36 -6.74
C ASP A 137 -20.54 -6.27 -7.97
N ASP A 138 -21.72 -6.66 -8.43
CA ASP A 138 -21.93 -7.32 -9.72
C ASP A 138 -22.01 -6.27 -10.83
N PHE A 139 -20.85 -5.82 -11.33
CA PHE A 139 -20.75 -4.68 -12.25
C PHE A 139 -21.14 -5.04 -13.68
N ASP A 140 -21.01 -6.30 -14.08
CA ASP A 140 -21.39 -6.78 -15.41
C ASP A 140 -22.66 -7.64 -15.46
N HIS A 141 -23.34 -7.80 -14.32
CA HIS A 141 -24.63 -8.46 -14.16
C HIS A 141 -24.60 -9.97 -14.48
N ASP A 142 -23.46 -10.62 -14.27
CA ASP A 142 -23.32 -12.07 -14.40
C ASP A 142 -23.61 -12.84 -13.10
N GLY A 143 -23.89 -12.10 -12.01
CA GLY A 143 -24.19 -12.67 -10.69
C GLY A 143 -22.95 -13.01 -9.86
N ILE A 144 -21.75 -12.68 -10.33
CA ILE A 144 -20.47 -12.88 -9.64
C ILE A 144 -19.98 -11.53 -9.12
N CYS A 145 -19.35 -11.54 -7.94
CA CYS A 145 -18.82 -10.32 -7.35
C CYS A 145 -17.54 -9.87 -8.08
N ASP A 146 -17.61 -8.70 -8.69
CA ASP A 146 -16.48 -8.00 -9.26
C ASP A 146 -15.89 -6.97 -8.28
N ILE A 147 -14.71 -6.44 -8.61
CA ILE A 147 -14.02 -5.45 -7.79
C ILE A 147 -13.56 -4.28 -8.66
N LEU A 148 -13.81 -3.06 -8.17
CA LEU A 148 -13.14 -1.85 -8.60
C LEU A 148 -12.14 -1.43 -7.53
N ILE A 149 -10.90 -1.19 -7.93
CA ILE A 149 -9.87 -0.61 -7.06
C ILE A 149 -9.35 0.71 -7.65
N GLY A 150 -8.91 1.58 -6.76
CA GLY A 150 -8.27 2.84 -7.10
C GLY A 150 -7.26 3.27 -6.05
N GLY A 151 -6.32 4.12 -6.45
CA GLY A 151 -5.34 4.65 -5.53
C GLY A 151 -4.46 5.70 -6.16
N ASN A 152 -3.14 5.50 -6.07
CA ASN A 152 -2.06 6.46 -6.31
C ASN A 152 -1.72 7.34 -5.10
N GLN A 153 -0.47 7.81 -5.10
CA GLN A 153 0.06 8.77 -4.14
C GLN A 153 1.12 9.63 -4.85
N TYR A 154 0.79 10.88 -5.08
CA TYR A 154 1.67 11.83 -5.77
C TYR A 154 2.61 12.55 -4.81
N ARG A 155 2.34 12.48 -3.50
CA ARG A 155 3.23 13.00 -2.46
C ARG A 155 4.21 11.90 -2.04
N GLY A 156 5.25 11.74 -2.85
CA GLY A 156 6.39 10.87 -2.56
C GLY A 156 7.63 11.68 -2.20
N LYS A 157 8.53 11.09 -1.42
CA LYS A 157 9.88 11.65 -1.27
C LYS A 157 10.72 11.33 -2.51
N PRO A 158 11.79 12.10 -2.81
CA PRO A 158 12.68 11.81 -3.93
C PRO A 158 13.21 10.36 -3.93
N GLU A 159 13.52 9.80 -2.76
CA GLU A 159 13.98 8.42 -2.63
C GLU A 159 12.90 7.39 -2.96
N THR A 160 11.62 7.66 -2.72
CA THR A 160 10.54 6.69 -2.98
C THR A 160 9.95 6.83 -4.38
N GLY A 161 10.03 8.04 -4.95
CA GLY A 161 9.25 8.43 -6.12
C GLY A 161 7.77 8.60 -5.79
N ILE A 162 7.01 9.03 -6.79
CA ILE A 162 5.55 9.05 -6.75
C ILE A 162 5.00 7.69 -7.20
N TYR A 163 3.78 7.37 -6.77
CA TYR A 163 3.07 6.18 -7.18
C TYR A 163 1.87 6.60 -8.03
N ASP A 164 2.02 6.58 -9.35
CA ASP A 164 1.03 7.12 -10.31
C ASP A 164 0.60 6.13 -11.40
N ALA A 165 0.94 4.85 -11.22
CA ALA A 165 0.71 3.81 -12.22
C ALA A 165 -0.73 3.26 -12.25
N SER A 166 -1.61 3.64 -11.31
CA SER A 166 -3.02 3.24 -11.34
C SER A 166 -3.85 4.22 -12.17
N TYR A 167 -4.73 3.68 -13.02
CA TYR A 167 -5.78 4.42 -13.70
C TYR A 167 -7.17 4.02 -13.19
N GLY A 168 -7.24 3.48 -11.97
CA GLY A 168 -8.34 2.60 -11.58
C GLY A 168 -8.23 1.24 -12.27
N LEU A 169 -8.77 0.20 -11.65
CA LEU A 169 -8.75 -1.15 -12.21
C LEU A 169 -10.06 -1.86 -11.94
N PHE A 170 -10.63 -2.42 -13.01
CA PHE A 170 -11.74 -3.36 -12.95
C PHE A 170 -11.19 -4.78 -12.92
N LEU A 171 -11.64 -5.54 -11.93
CA LEU A 171 -11.27 -6.91 -11.67
C LEU A 171 -12.55 -7.75 -11.78
N LYS A 172 -12.66 -8.50 -12.88
CA LYS A 172 -13.79 -9.38 -13.13
C LYS A 172 -13.65 -10.63 -12.27
N GLY A 173 -14.65 -10.92 -11.47
CA GLY A 173 -14.72 -12.12 -10.64
C GLY A 173 -14.97 -13.37 -11.48
N ASN A 174 -14.69 -14.53 -10.90
CA ASN A 174 -15.14 -15.80 -11.44
C ASN A 174 -15.67 -16.72 -10.33
N ALA A 175 -16.37 -17.77 -10.73
CA ALA A 175 -17.01 -18.73 -9.82
C ALA A 175 -16.03 -19.47 -8.90
N GLY A 176 -14.72 -19.39 -9.16
CA GLY A 176 -13.67 -19.99 -8.31
C GLY A 176 -13.12 -19.05 -7.23
N GLY A 177 -13.69 -17.86 -7.05
CA GLY A 177 -13.19 -16.89 -6.07
C GLY A 177 -11.83 -16.29 -6.45
N THR A 178 -11.61 -16.10 -7.76
CA THR A 178 -10.42 -15.41 -8.28
C THR A 178 -10.83 -14.29 -9.22
N TRP A 179 -9.91 -13.34 -9.46
CA TRP A 179 -10.18 -12.14 -10.23
C TRP A 179 -9.19 -11.98 -11.37
N LEU A 180 -9.69 -11.50 -12.50
CA LEU A 180 -8.89 -11.17 -13.68
C LEU A 180 -8.96 -9.67 -13.95
N SER A 181 -7.81 -9.05 -14.20
CA SER A 181 -7.73 -7.66 -14.62
C SER A 181 -8.34 -7.48 -16.01
N VAL A 182 -9.25 -6.52 -16.14
CA VAL A 182 -9.83 -6.12 -17.42
C VAL A 182 -9.28 -4.76 -17.80
N SER A 183 -8.80 -4.64 -19.05
CA SER A 183 -8.20 -3.41 -19.52
C SER A 183 -9.21 -2.26 -19.58
N PRO A 184 -8.78 -0.99 -19.41
CA PRO A 184 -9.68 0.16 -19.44
C PRO A 184 -10.47 0.31 -20.75
N GLY A 185 -9.91 -0.14 -21.88
CA GLY A 185 -10.59 -0.10 -23.18
C GLY A 185 -11.78 -1.05 -23.28
N ILE A 186 -11.82 -2.09 -22.45
CA ILE A 186 -12.93 -3.05 -22.38
C ILE A 186 -13.88 -2.69 -21.23
N SER A 187 -13.33 -2.40 -20.04
CA SER A 187 -14.15 -2.10 -18.86
C SER A 187 -14.81 -0.73 -18.88
N GLY A 188 -14.28 0.22 -19.67
CA GLY A 188 -14.71 1.62 -19.65
C GLY A 188 -14.31 2.38 -18.38
N PHE A 189 -13.63 1.74 -17.44
CA PHE A 189 -13.17 2.35 -16.19
C PHE A 189 -11.72 2.83 -16.33
N CYS A 190 -11.54 4.14 -16.52
CA CYS A 190 -10.24 4.78 -16.69
C CYS A 190 -10.24 6.16 -16.03
N ILE A 191 -9.46 6.31 -14.97
CA ILE A 191 -9.46 7.48 -14.11
C ILE A 191 -8.03 7.87 -13.78
N LYS A 192 -7.64 9.07 -14.22
CA LYS A 192 -6.35 9.67 -13.84
C LYS A 192 -6.45 10.37 -12.49
N GLY A 193 -5.36 10.39 -11.75
CA GLY A 193 -5.26 11.09 -10.46
C GLY A 193 -5.19 10.14 -9.27
N GLU A 194 -5.25 10.74 -8.09
CA GLU A 194 -5.24 10.02 -6.81
C GLU A 194 -6.66 9.69 -6.37
N ILE A 195 -7.12 8.46 -6.65
CA ILE A 195 -8.43 7.96 -6.21
C ILE A 195 -8.35 7.67 -4.70
N ARG A 196 -9.27 8.24 -3.93
CA ARG A 196 -9.30 8.17 -2.46
C ARG A 196 -10.51 7.42 -1.91
N ASP A 197 -11.61 7.38 -2.66
CA ASP A 197 -12.77 6.59 -2.27
C ASP A 197 -13.59 6.19 -3.50
N LEU A 198 -14.26 5.05 -3.39
CA LEU A 198 -15.19 4.51 -4.37
C LEU A 198 -16.46 4.12 -3.61
N LYS A 199 -17.58 4.76 -3.95
CA LYS A 199 -18.88 4.50 -3.33
C LYS A 199 -19.94 4.23 -4.36
N ILE A 200 -20.79 3.25 -4.08
CA ILE A 200 -21.91 2.90 -4.93
C ILE A 200 -23.19 3.49 -4.32
N PHE A 201 -23.95 4.22 -5.12
CA PHE A 201 -25.23 4.77 -4.75
C PHE A 201 -26.32 4.29 -5.71
N ASN A 202 -27.53 4.13 -5.19
CA ASN A 202 -28.72 3.95 -6.03
C ASN A 202 -29.45 5.28 -6.16
N ILE A 203 -29.51 5.81 -7.37
CA ILE A 203 -30.22 7.06 -7.69
C ILE A 203 -31.34 6.72 -8.66
N LYS A 204 -32.59 6.79 -8.18
CA LYS A 204 -33.80 6.54 -8.97
C LYS A 204 -33.75 5.20 -9.74
N GLY A 205 -33.23 4.16 -9.12
CA GLY A 205 -33.11 2.82 -9.70
C GLY A 205 -31.86 2.59 -10.55
N SER A 206 -31.01 3.60 -10.76
CA SER A 206 -29.70 3.42 -11.41
C SER A 206 -28.61 3.27 -10.37
N ARG A 207 -27.76 2.25 -10.49
CA ARG A 207 -26.54 2.14 -9.68
C ARG A 207 -25.47 3.05 -10.26
N ILE A 208 -24.82 3.83 -9.39
CA ILE A 208 -23.83 4.84 -9.75
C ILE A 208 -22.61 4.65 -8.88
N ILE A 209 -21.44 4.48 -9.50
CA ILE A 209 -20.15 4.55 -8.83
C ILE A 209 -19.75 6.02 -8.75
N THR A 210 -19.52 6.52 -7.55
CA THR A 210 -18.92 7.81 -7.27
C THR A 210 -17.45 7.62 -6.96
N VAL A 211 -16.61 8.42 -7.61
CA VAL A 211 -15.17 8.36 -7.48
C VAL A 211 -14.68 9.66 -6.87
N ALA A 212 -14.15 9.57 -5.65
CA ALA A 212 -13.50 10.70 -4.99
C ALA A 212 -12.02 10.72 -5.32
N ARG A 213 -11.52 11.89 -5.75
CA ARG A 213 -10.11 12.11 -6.08
C ARG A 213 -9.53 13.23 -5.22
N ASN A 214 -8.28 13.09 -4.82
CA ASN A 214 -7.58 14.11 -4.05
C ASN A 214 -7.47 15.40 -4.88
N ASN A 215 -7.92 16.54 -4.32
CA ASN A 215 -7.87 17.87 -4.95
C ASN A 215 -8.48 17.93 -6.37
N ASP A 216 -9.50 17.13 -6.68
CA ASP A 216 -10.15 17.12 -7.98
C ASP A 216 -11.67 16.89 -7.83
N ASN A 217 -12.42 17.11 -8.89
CA ASN A 217 -13.87 16.92 -8.93
C ASN A 217 -14.25 15.44 -8.82
N LEU A 218 -15.40 15.20 -8.16
CA LEU A 218 -16.06 13.90 -8.15
C LEU A 218 -16.39 13.46 -9.58
N GLN A 219 -16.20 12.17 -9.86
CA GLN A 219 -16.63 11.55 -11.11
C GLN A 219 -17.70 10.50 -10.82
N PHE A 220 -18.59 10.28 -11.79
CA PHE A 220 -19.71 9.37 -11.65
C PHE A 220 -19.78 8.44 -12.87
N TYR A 221 -19.92 7.15 -12.60
CA TYR A 221 -20.08 6.12 -13.62
C TYR A 221 -21.38 5.38 -13.37
N LYS A 222 -22.14 5.13 -14.43
CA LYS A 222 -23.29 4.24 -14.41
C LYS A 222 -22.87 2.90 -15.02
N TYR A 223 -23.38 1.82 -14.43
CA TYR A 223 -23.31 0.47 -14.95
C TYR A 223 -24.74 -0.10 -14.95
#